data_AF-F2UNC1-F1
#
_entry.id   AF-F2UNC1-F1
#
_cell.length_a   1.000
_cell.length_b   1.000
_cell.length_c   1.000
_cell.angle_alpha   90.00
_cell.angle_beta   90.00
_cell.angle_gamma   90.00
#
_symmetry.space_group_name_H-M   'P 1'
#
loop_
_entity.id
_entity.type
_entity.pdbx_description
1 polymer ?
#
loop_
_entity_poly.entity_id
_entity_poly.type
_entity_poly.pdbx_seq_one_letter_code
_entity_poly.pdbx_strand_id
1 'polypeptide(L)'
;MATTMKSGRGMVGTDGSGKEGASRSSAQLLMENEQLYRTLARERGERVRTSTSSDDHVHRQVERLQQECRSLRIQLDEEKEENRILQNERDRLQREKNALASGRDGQSVDAGSDQDSQYYSEEIERLRSECKQTQLRLKECQLNLESSELVLEGYRKEVHALTVEREALENLVEMLRREQGDPSSSSSAHVRGGVDMDTHQRALEELMALEKDAVQAQKQHQAAQEEIRFMAEQMTREQGQRAREMEDMHMQLHDSKSAYDALLSRYASLERAYQALQVQLEEAYRMQRNAQAQAIYATTNATTNATTTGAARREDTLRSAAPPSASSSVPGYSASLRRIRVDALENWGDGYHAMPTGGPKNAYYFPVNVQESMLSQEHALLGPAWLRIAPTSVALLAQQSWDLIMECPLSCVRKFGKDEGVLSFELGRHAPTGQGVLYLATIHMTDIFDVLGRLTGSR
;
A
#
# COMPACT_ATOMS: atom_id res chain seq x y z
N MET A 1 43.28 29.72 28.56
CA MET A 1 43.10 31.17 28.68
C MET A 1 42.07 31.43 29.77
N ALA A 2 42.51 32.10 30.83
CA ALA A 2 41.71 32.51 31.97
C ALA A 2 40.80 33.69 31.62
N THR A 3 39.74 33.89 32.41
CA THR A 3 38.97 35.13 32.75
C THR A 3 37.46 34.86 32.69
N THR A 4 36.58 35.31 33.60
CA THR A 4 36.64 35.82 34.98
C THR A 4 35.20 35.78 35.48
N MET A 5 35.00 35.49 36.77
CA MET A 5 33.75 35.77 37.48
C MET A 5 33.41 37.27 37.42
N LYS A 6 32.12 37.61 37.37
CA LYS A 6 31.64 38.93 37.81
C LYS A 6 30.35 38.81 38.62
N SER A 7 30.55 38.81 39.93
CA SER A 7 29.60 39.17 40.97
C SER A 7 29.12 40.61 40.76
N GLY A 8 27.80 40.80 40.78
CA GLY A 8 27.13 42.10 40.77
C GLY A 8 26.31 42.28 42.03
N ARG A 9 26.97 42.79 43.08
CA ARG A 9 26.38 43.22 44.34
C ARG A 9 25.81 44.63 44.14
N GLY A 10 24.49 44.79 44.25
CA GLY A 10 23.80 46.08 44.29
C GLY A 10 23.15 46.27 45.66
N MET A 11 23.72 47.17 46.45
CA MET A 11 23.31 47.52 47.81
C MET A 11 22.51 48.83 47.78
N VAL A 12 21.53 48.92 48.69
CA VAL A 12 21.03 50.14 49.37
C VAL A 12 20.06 51.07 48.61
N GLY A 13 18.93 51.32 49.26
CA GLY A 13 17.98 52.38 48.96
C GLY A 13 16.80 52.40 49.93
N THR A 14 17.07 52.33 51.24
CA THR A 14 16.09 52.66 52.29
C THR A 14 16.09 54.17 52.48
N ASP A 15 15.11 54.86 51.91
CA ASP A 15 14.75 56.22 52.31
C ASP A 15 13.27 56.27 52.65
N GLY A 16 13.01 56.34 53.96
CA GLY A 16 11.73 56.73 54.49
C GLY A 16 11.53 58.22 54.29
N SER A 17 10.43 58.57 53.63
CA SER A 17 9.81 59.89 53.79
C SER A 17 8.35 59.67 54.13
N GLY A 18 8.06 59.71 55.43
CA GLY A 18 6.71 59.83 55.93
C GLY A 18 6.18 61.23 55.62
N LYS A 19 5.06 61.29 54.89
CA LYS A 19 4.09 62.37 54.98
C LYS A 19 2.69 61.83 54.82
N GLU A 20 1.90 62.10 55.85
CA GLU A 20 0.46 62.38 55.80
C GLU A 20 -0.46 61.21 55.44
N GLY A 21 -0.87 60.51 56.49
CA GLY A 21 -2.09 59.70 56.49
C GLY A 21 -3.32 60.58 56.25
N ALA A 22 -3.85 60.50 55.03
CA ALA A 22 -5.29 60.56 54.88
C ALA A 22 -5.83 59.23 55.41
N SER A 23 -6.55 59.27 56.53
CA SER A 23 -7.31 58.12 57.01
C SER A 23 -8.35 57.78 55.94
N ARG A 24 -8.00 56.89 55.00
CA ARG A 24 -8.93 56.30 54.04
C ARG A 24 -10.03 55.66 54.89
N SER A 25 -11.27 56.12 54.71
CA SER A 25 -12.36 55.57 55.50
C SER A 25 -12.47 54.07 55.19
N SER A 26 -12.86 53.26 56.17
CA SER A 26 -13.03 51.81 55.98
C SER A 26 -13.92 51.48 54.77
N ALA A 27 -14.89 52.36 54.45
CA ALA A 27 -15.73 52.23 53.27
C ALA A 27 -14.98 52.45 51.93
N GLN A 28 -13.98 53.33 51.90
CA GLN A 28 -13.12 53.53 50.73
C GLN A 28 -12.24 52.31 50.47
N LEU A 29 -11.66 51.73 51.53
CA LEU A 29 -10.87 50.50 51.41
C LEU A 29 -11.74 49.31 50.99
N LEU A 30 -12.98 49.21 51.48
CA LEU A 30 -13.92 48.16 51.06
C LEU A 30 -14.33 48.30 49.59
N MET A 31 -14.60 49.52 49.10
CA MET A 31 -14.89 49.74 47.67
C MET A 31 -13.68 49.43 46.79
N GLU A 32 -12.48 49.80 47.22
CA GLU A 32 -11.24 49.51 46.49
C GLU A 32 -10.97 48.00 46.44
N ASN A 33 -11.23 47.29 47.55
CA ASN A 33 -11.17 45.83 47.60
C ASN A 33 -12.22 45.18 46.68
N GLU A 34 -13.47 45.65 46.71
CA GLU A 34 -14.54 45.13 45.86
C GLU A 34 -14.26 45.37 44.37
N GLN A 35 -13.68 46.52 44.03
CA GLN A 35 -13.19 46.78 42.67
C GLN A 35 -12.07 45.81 42.29
N LEU A 36 -11.08 45.57 43.16
CA LEU A 36 -10.00 44.61 42.93
C LEU A 36 -10.53 43.18 42.76
N TYR A 37 -11.53 42.76 43.53
CA TYR A 37 -12.19 41.46 43.36
C TYR A 37 -12.89 41.36 42.00
N ARG A 38 -13.55 42.43 41.54
CA ARG A 38 -14.20 42.46 40.22
C ARG A 38 -13.20 42.44 39.06
N THR A 39 -12.05 43.11 39.18
CA THR A 39 -10.98 43.02 38.18
C THR A 39 -10.32 41.65 38.18
N LEU A 40 -10.00 41.07 39.35
CA LEU A 40 -9.48 39.71 39.45
C LEU A 40 -10.44 38.65 38.91
N ALA A 41 -11.75 38.82 39.13
CA ALA A 41 -12.76 37.92 38.57
C ALA A 41 -12.85 38.03 37.04
N ARG A 42 -12.73 39.23 36.47
CA ARG A 42 -12.63 39.40 35.01
C ARG A 42 -11.37 38.80 34.44
N GLU A 43 -10.21 39.06 35.06
CA GLU A 43 -8.93 38.51 34.60
C GLU A 43 -8.88 36.98 34.72
N ARG A 44 -9.49 36.40 35.76
CA ARG A 44 -9.65 34.94 35.88
C ARG A 44 -10.61 34.39 34.83
N GLY A 45 -11.72 35.08 34.56
CA GLY A 45 -12.68 34.69 33.51
C GLY A 45 -12.09 34.76 32.09
N GLU A 46 -11.22 35.74 31.82
CA GLU A 46 -10.49 35.85 30.56
C GLU A 46 -9.38 34.79 30.45
N ARG A 47 -8.62 34.54 31.52
CA ARG A 47 -7.56 33.49 31.52
C ARG A 47 -8.13 32.08 31.33
N VAL A 48 -9.27 31.75 31.94
CA VAL A 48 -9.93 30.43 31.78
C VAL A 48 -10.45 30.23 30.36
N ARG A 49 -10.86 31.30 29.67
CA ARG A 49 -11.27 31.25 28.26
C ARG A 49 -10.08 31.10 27.30
N THR A 50 -8.89 31.56 27.67
CA THR A 50 -7.69 31.40 26.85
C THR A 50 -6.93 30.10 27.15
N SER A 51 -6.92 29.61 28.39
CA SER A 51 -6.16 28.42 28.81
C SER A 51 -6.73 27.12 28.27
N THR A 52 -8.06 27.00 28.19
CA THR A 52 -8.75 25.85 27.58
C THR A 52 -8.41 25.69 26.10
N SER A 53 -8.16 26.79 25.38
CA SER A 53 -7.75 26.72 23.96
C SER A 53 -6.29 26.29 23.75
N SER A 54 -5.42 26.51 24.75
CA SER A 54 -4.00 26.20 24.68
C SER A 54 -3.75 24.70 24.87
N ASP A 55 -4.38 24.08 25.87
CA ASP A 55 -4.28 22.64 26.12
C ASP A 55 -4.83 21.82 24.94
N ASP A 56 -5.98 22.23 24.39
CA ASP A 56 -6.58 21.60 23.20
C ASP A 56 -5.70 21.75 21.94
N HIS A 57 -4.89 22.81 21.86
CA HIS A 57 -3.96 23.02 20.75
C HIS A 57 -2.76 22.10 20.84
N VAL A 58 -2.15 21.98 22.03
CA VAL A 58 -1.01 21.10 22.29
C VAL A 58 -1.41 19.63 22.12
N HIS A 59 -2.58 19.22 22.62
CA HIS A 59 -3.09 17.86 22.41
C HIS A 59 -3.29 17.54 20.91
N ARG A 60 -3.88 18.46 20.14
CA ARG A 60 -4.04 18.29 18.68
C ARG A 60 -2.71 18.30 17.91
N GLN A 61 -1.67 18.96 18.43
CA GLN A 61 -0.32 18.86 17.85
C GLN A 61 0.33 17.51 18.16
N VAL A 62 0.20 17.02 19.40
CA VAL A 62 0.69 15.70 19.80
C VAL A 62 0.02 14.59 18.98
N GLU A 63 -1.30 14.64 18.77
CA GLU A 63 -2.02 13.65 17.95
C GLU A 63 -1.56 13.66 16.49
N ARG A 64 -1.40 14.85 15.90
CA ARG A 64 -0.88 15.00 14.52
C ARG A 64 0.51 14.41 14.37
N LEU A 65 1.43 14.77 15.26
CA LEU A 65 2.79 14.22 15.26
C LEU A 65 2.80 12.70 15.48
N GLN A 66 1.89 12.16 16.30
CA GLN A 66 1.77 10.71 16.48
C GLN A 66 1.26 10.00 15.23
N GLN A 67 0.39 10.64 14.44
CA GLN A 67 -0.03 10.12 13.14
C GLN A 67 1.10 10.19 12.13
N GLU A 68 1.85 11.30 12.10
CA GLU A 68 3.03 11.46 11.24
C GLU A 68 4.12 10.42 11.57
N CYS A 69 4.46 10.20 12.85
CA CYS A 69 5.39 9.15 13.25
C CYS A 69 4.90 7.74 12.85
N ARG A 70 3.60 7.47 12.91
CA ARG A 70 3.04 6.19 12.43
C ARG A 70 3.20 6.05 10.91
N SER A 71 2.90 7.11 10.16
CA SER A 71 3.08 7.13 8.71
C SER A 71 4.55 6.92 8.31
N LEU A 72 5.48 7.62 8.97
CA LEU A 72 6.92 7.49 8.71
C LEU A 72 7.46 6.09 9.02
N ARG A 73 6.92 5.42 10.05
CA ARG A 73 7.27 4.02 10.36
C ARG A 73 6.83 3.06 9.25
N ILE A 74 5.63 3.25 8.73
CA ILE A 74 5.12 2.43 7.61
C ILE A 74 6.01 2.63 6.37
N GLN A 75 6.28 3.88 5.99
CA GLN A 75 7.17 4.21 4.87
C GLN A 75 8.57 3.63 5.06
N LEU A 76 9.11 3.69 6.29
CA LEU A 76 10.42 3.12 6.60
C LEU A 76 10.43 1.60 6.40
N ASP A 77 9.36 0.90 6.75
CA ASP A 77 9.27 -0.55 6.58
C ASP A 77 9.04 -0.95 5.11
N GLU A 78 8.28 -0.16 4.35
CA GLU A 78 8.14 -0.32 2.90
C GLU A 78 9.50 -0.16 2.18
N GLU A 79 10.25 0.90 2.49
CA GLU A 79 11.57 1.15 1.90
C GLU A 79 12.61 0.08 2.30
N LYS A 80 12.50 -0.49 3.51
CA LYS A 80 13.34 -1.64 3.91
C LYS A 80 13.04 -2.88 3.07
N GLU A 81 11.76 -3.17 2.82
CA GLU A 81 11.38 -4.34 2.03
C GLU A 81 11.72 -4.15 0.55
N GLU A 82 11.54 -2.95 -0.02
CA GLU A 82 12.02 -2.61 -1.38
C GLU A 82 13.54 -2.85 -1.47
N ASN A 83 14.31 -2.37 -0.49
CA ASN A 83 15.77 -2.59 -0.47
C ASN A 83 16.13 -4.08 -0.42
N ARG A 84 15.40 -4.86 0.38
CA ARG A 84 15.61 -6.30 0.52
C ARG A 84 15.30 -7.04 -0.78
N ILE A 85 14.23 -6.67 -1.49
CA ILE A 85 13.86 -7.25 -2.78
C ILE A 85 14.97 -6.97 -3.81
N LEU A 86 15.42 -5.71 -3.93
CA LEU A 86 16.48 -5.33 -4.86
C LEU A 86 17.80 -6.05 -4.57
N GLN A 87 18.15 -6.25 -3.29
CA GLN A 87 19.32 -7.03 -2.89
C GLN A 87 19.20 -8.50 -3.29
N ASN A 88 18.04 -9.12 -3.06
CA ASN A 88 17.79 -10.51 -3.44
C ASN A 88 17.87 -10.72 -4.95
N GLU A 89 17.34 -9.78 -5.73
CA GLU A 89 17.37 -9.83 -7.19
C GLU A 89 18.79 -9.64 -7.73
N ARG A 90 19.55 -8.68 -7.20
CA ARG A 90 20.98 -8.54 -7.49
C ARG A 90 21.74 -9.83 -7.22
N ASP A 91 21.53 -10.45 -6.06
CA ASP A 91 22.22 -11.68 -5.67
C ASP A 91 21.79 -12.89 -6.48
N ARG A 92 20.55 -12.90 -6.99
CA ARG A 92 20.08 -13.87 -7.98
C ARG A 92 20.80 -13.69 -9.31
N LEU A 93 20.80 -12.48 -9.89
CA LEU A 93 21.47 -12.20 -11.16
C LEU A 93 22.98 -12.45 -11.09
N GLN A 94 23.60 -12.14 -9.95
CA GLN A 94 25.02 -12.45 -9.72
C GLN A 94 25.29 -13.97 -9.73
N ARG A 95 24.38 -14.78 -9.16
CA ARG A 95 24.47 -16.25 -9.20
C ARG A 95 24.26 -16.79 -10.61
N GLU A 96 23.29 -16.26 -11.35
CA GLU A 96 23.04 -16.64 -12.75
C GLU A 96 24.27 -16.30 -13.64
N LYS A 97 24.83 -15.10 -13.48
CA LYS A 97 26.07 -14.68 -14.15
C LYS A 97 27.24 -15.62 -13.83
N ASN A 98 27.43 -15.98 -12.57
CA ASN A 98 28.51 -16.89 -12.16
C ASN A 98 28.31 -18.32 -12.70
N ALA A 99 27.06 -18.80 -12.78
CA ALA A 99 26.74 -20.11 -13.35
C ALA A 99 27.03 -20.17 -14.86
N LEU A 100 26.74 -19.09 -15.59
CA LEU A 100 27.10 -18.95 -17.00
C LEU A 100 28.63 -18.92 -17.19
N ALA A 101 29.36 -18.29 -16.27
CA ALA A 101 30.82 -18.27 -16.29
C ALA A 101 31.44 -19.64 -15.98
N SER A 102 30.87 -20.43 -15.05
CA SER A 102 31.40 -21.75 -14.68
C SER A 102 31.03 -22.87 -15.67
N GLY A 103 29.99 -22.68 -16.50
CA GLY A 103 29.65 -23.61 -17.58
C GLY A 103 30.57 -23.53 -18.81
N ARG A 104 31.52 -22.57 -18.83
CA ARG A 104 32.35 -22.21 -20.00
C ARG A 104 33.63 -23.05 -20.16
N ASP A 105 33.95 -23.95 -19.21
CA ASP A 105 35.23 -24.69 -19.18
C ASP A 105 35.37 -25.84 -20.20
N GLY A 106 34.50 -25.97 -21.22
CA GLY A 106 34.60 -27.09 -22.17
C GLY A 106 34.00 -26.96 -23.57
N GLN A 107 33.38 -25.84 -23.94
CA GLN A 107 32.78 -25.67 -25.29
C GLN A 107 33.13 -24.31 -25.90
N SER A 108 33.42 -24.34 -27.20
CA SER A 108 33.86 -23.20 -28.02
C SER A 108 32.91 -22.00 -27.88
N VAL A 109 33.51 -20.82 -27.71
CA VAL A 109 32.85 -19.54 -27.44
C VAL A 109 31.96 -19.13 -28.63
N ASP A 110 30.64 -19.25 -28.46
CA ASP A 110 29.66 -18.60 -29.33
C ASP A 110 29.50 -17.12 -28.94
N ALA A 111 29.46 -16.25 -29.95
CA ALA A 111 29.37 -14.79 -29.84
C ALA A 111 28.12 -14.28 -29.09
N GLY A 112 27.10 -15.13 -28.89
CA GLY A 112 25.92 -14.80 -28.07
C GLY A 112 26.21 -14.69 -26.57
N SER A 113 27.23 -15.41 -26.06
CA SER A 113 27.51 -15.44 -24.62
C SER A 113 28.15 -14.16 -24.06
N ASP A 114 28.75 -13.34 -24.92
CA ASP A 114 29.30 -12.04 -24.52
C ASP A 114 28.20 -10.97 -24.37
N GLN A 115 27.13 -11.05 -25.17
CA GLN A 115 25.96 -10.18 -25.02
C GLN A 115 25.20 -10.47 -23.73
N ASP A 116 24.99 -11.74 -23.40
CA ASP A 116 24.31 -12.13 -22.16
C ASP A 116 25.12 -11.70 -20.92
N SER A 117 26.45 -11.91 -20.94
CA SER A 117 27.32 -11.46 -19.85
C SER A 117 27.34 -9.93 -19.70
N GLN A 118 27.24 -9.19 -20.81
CA GLN A 118 27.14 -7.73 -20.78
C GLN A 118 25.81 -7.27 -20.18
N TYR A 119 24.70 -7.88 -20.61
CA TYR A 119 23.36 -7.62 -20.04
C TYR A 119 23.32 -7.82 -18.52
N TYR A 120 23.80 -8.97 -18.02
CA TYR A 120 23.85 -9.21 -16.57
C TYR A 120 24.72 -8.20 -15.83
N SER A 121 25.80 -7.70 -16.46
CA SER A 121 26.68 -6.71 -15.82
C SER A 121 26.00 -5.35 -15.71
N GLU A 122 25.33 -4.91 -16.77
CA GLU A 122 24.58 -3.65 -16.81
C GLU A 122 23.39 -3.68 -15.83
N GLU A 123 22.64 -4.78 -15.78
CA GLU A 123 21.49 -4.91 -14.87
C GLU A 123 21.92 -5.02 -13.39
N ILE A 124 23.01 -5.71 -13.08
CA ILE A 124 23.57 -5.74 -11.72
C ILE A 124 24.05 -4.34 -11.29
N GLU A 125 24.64 -3.56 -12.19
CA GLU A 125 25.08 -2.20 -11.90
C GLU A 125 23.89 -1.25 -11.70
N ARG A 126 22.85 -1.38 -12.52
CA ARG A 126 21.57 -0.69 -12.32
C ARG A 126 20.96 -0.99 -10.95
N LEU A 127 20.79 -2.27 -10.59
CA LEU A 127 20.24 -2.67 -9.28
C LEU A 127 21.09 -2.18 -8.11
N ARG A 128 22.43 -2.10 -8.27
CA ARG A 128 23.31 -1.50 -7.25
C ARG A 128 23.05 -0.01 -7.08
N SER A 129 22.82 0.71 -8.19
CA SER A 129 22.50 2.14 -8.16
C SER A 129 21.14 2.38 -7.50
N GLU A 130 20.13 1.58 -7.84
CA GLU A 130 18.79 1.63 -7.23
C GLU A 130 18.87 1.31 -5.74
N CYS A 131 19.53 0.20 -5.34
CA CYS A 131 19.75 -0.14 -3.92
C CYS A 131 20.38 1.01 -3.13
N LYS A 132 21.36 1.71 -3.72
CA LYS A 132 22.03 2.84 -3.07
C LYS A 132 21.08 4.02 -2.89
N GLN A 133 20.20 4.27 -3.87
CA GLN A 133 19.18 5.31 -3.78
C GLN A 133 18.13 4.97 -2.71
N THR A 134 17.65 3.73 -2.65
CA THR A 134 16.71 3.26 -1.61
C THR A 134 17.37 3.33 -0.22
N GLN A 135 18.68 3.03 -0.09
CA GLN A 135 19.40 3.23 1.18
C GLN A 135 19.44 4.69 1.63
N LEU A 136 19.56 5.63 0.70
CA LEU A 136 19.50 7.06 1.02
C LEU A 136 18.09 7.48 1.46
N ARG A 137 17.04 7.03 0.76
CA ARG A 137 15.63 7.25 1.15
C ARG A 137 15.33 6.68 2.54
N LEU A 138 15.81 5.47 2.82
CA LEU A 138 15.67 4.82 4.13
C LEU A 138 16.34 5.63 5.23
N LYS A 139 17.56 6.13 4.99
CA LYS A 139 18.28 6.97 5.95
C LYS A 139 17.56 8.30 6.20
N GLU A 140 16.98 8.91 5.16
CA GLU A 140 16.17 10.12 5.29
C GLU A 140 14.91 9.86 6.12
N CYS A 141 14.19 8.77 5.86
CA CYS A 141 13.03 8.37 6.65
C CYS A 141 13.38 8.12 8.12
N GLN A 142 14.52 7.49 8.40
CA GLN A 142 15.02 7.30 9.77
C GLN A 142 15.26 8.63 10.48
N LEU A 143 15.98 9.55 9.84
CA LEU A 143 16.26 10.87 10.42
C LEU A 143 14.98 11.68 10.66
N ASN A 144 14.02 11.62 9.74
CA ASN A 144 12.73 12.28 9.88
C ASN A 144 11.92 11.68 11.04
N LEU A 145 11.96 10.35 11.20
CA LEU A 145 11.31 9.68 12.32
C LEU A 145 11.95 10.06 13.66
N GLU A 146 13.28 10.00 13.76
CA GLU A 146 14.03 10.40 14.97
C GLU A 146 13.76 11.85 15.35
N SER A 147 13.76 12.77 14.37
CA SER A 147 13.42 14.18 14.58
C SER A 147 11.99 14.35 15.09
N SER A 148 11.03 13.64 14.48
CA SER A 148 9.61 13.73 14.87
C SER A 148 9.37 13.15 16.27
N GLU A 149 10.05 12.05 16.62
CA GLU A 149 10.00 11.44 17.95
C GLU A 149 10.58 12.35 19.04
N LEU A 150 11.70 13.04 18.76
CA LEU A 150 12.28 14.03 19.67
C LEU A 150 11.31 15.19 19.94
N VAL A 151 10.66 15.71 18.90
CA VAL A 151 9.66 16.78 19.03
C VAL A 151 8.47 16.29 19.85
N LEU A 152 8.00 15.07 19.60
CA LEU A 152 6.93 14.43 20.37
C LEU A 152 7.28 14.27 21.85
N GLU A 153 8.52 13.88 22.15
CA GLU A 153 9.01 13.77 23.53
C GLU A 153 9.03 15.15 24.22
N GLY A 154 9.42 16.19 23.50
CA GLY A 154 9.34 17.58 23.96
C GLY A 154 7.92 17.97 24.36
N TYR A 155 6.94 17.77 23.46
CA TYR A 155 5.54 18.07 23.75
C TYR A 155 4.97 17.21 24.89
N ARG A 156 5.36 15.93 25.00
CA ARG A 156 4.93 15.08 26.13
C ARG A 156 5.42 15.62 27.47
N LYS A 157 6.66 16.08 27.54
CA LYS A 157 7.22 16.70 28.75
C LYS A 157 6.50 18.01 29.09
N GLU A 158 6.17 18.81 28.09
CA GLU A 158 5.39 20.04 28.26
C GLU A 158 3.98 19.76 28.79
N VAL A 159 3.25 18.83 28.18
CA VAL A 159 1.92 18.40 28.67
C VAL A 159 2.00 17.88 30.10
N HIS A 160 3.03 17.09 30.43
CA HIS A 160 3.23 16.60 31.80
C HIS A 160 3.48 17.76 32.78
N ALA A 161 4.33 18.73 32.43
CA ALA A 161 4.59 19.90 33.26
C ALA A 161 3.31 20.74 33.50
N LEU A 162 2.53 20.99 32.43
CA LEU A 162 1.24 21.69 32.52
C LEU A 162 0.23 20.95 33.40
N THR A 163 0.22 19.60 33.34
CA THR A 163 -0.65 18.76 34.16
C THR A 163 -0.28 18.89 35.64
N VAL A 164 1.02 18.82 35.97
CA VAL A 164 1.51 18.99 37.35
C VAL A 164 1.23 20.41 37.87
N GLU A 165 1.41 21.45 37.06
CA GLU A 165 1.06 22.82 37.43
C GLU A 165 -0.45 22.97 37.69
N ARG A 166 -1.29 22.35 36.84
CA ARG A 166 -2.74 22.34 37.03
C ARG A 166 -3.13 21.64 38.34
N GLU A 167 -2.58 20.46 38.63
CA GLU A 167 -2.82 19.74 39.88
C GLU A 167 -2.36 20.57 41.10
N ALA A 168 -1.21 21.25 41.01
CA ALA A 168 -0.73 22.12 42.07
C ALA A 168 -1.67 23.32 42.32
N LEU A 169 -2.20 23.93 41.25
CA LEU A 169 -3.18 25.01 41.34
C LEU A 169 -4.52 24.53 41.89
N GLU A 170 -5.01 23.36 41.47
CA GLU A 170 -6.23 22.74 42.00
C GLU A 170 -6.09 22.45 43.50
N ASN A 171 -4.96 21.88 43.93
CA ASN A 171 -4.63 21.68 45.35
C ASN A 171 -4.58 23.00 46.14
N LEU A 172 -4.01 24.07 45.55
CA LEU A 172 -3.95 25.38 46.20
C LEU A 172 -5.34 26.02 46.32
N VAL A 173 -6.18 25.89 45.30
CA VAL A 173 -7.58 26.32 45.34
C VAL A 173 -8.36 25.55 46.40
N GLU A 174 -8.13 24.24 46.51
CA GLU A 174 -8.77 23.42 47.53
C GLU A 174 -8.31 23.78 48.95
N MET A 175 -7.01 24.06 49.13
CA MET A 175 -6.47 24.57 50.39
C MET A 175 -7.08 25.91 50.79
N LEU A 176 -7.16 26.87 49.85
CA LEU A 176 -7.78 28.17 50.08
C LEU A 176 -9.29 28.06 50.38
N ARG A 177 -9.99 27.12 49.74
CA ARG A 177 -11.40 26.81 50.06
C ARG A 177 -11.55 26.25 51.47
N ARG A 178 -10.62 25.41 51.94
CA ARG A 178 -10.60 24.90 53.31
C ARG A 178 -10.31 26.02 54.32
N GLU A 179 -9.37 26.92 54.04
CA GLU A 179 -9.06 28.07 54.91
C GLU A 179 -10.20 29.11 54.96
N GLN A 180 -10.93 29.32 53.86
CA GLN A 180 -12.09 30.21 53.82
C GLN A 180 -13.38 29.54 54.34
N GLY A 181 -13.37 28.21 54.51
CA GLY A 181 -14.52 27.38 54.85
C GLY A 181 -14.76 27.13 56.34
N ASP A 182 -14.04 27.78 57.26
CA ASP A 182 -14.22 27.54 58.70
C ASP A 182 -14.35 28.83 59.53
N PRO A 183 -15.52 29.48 59.56
CA PRO A 183 -15.85 30.48 60.56
C PRO A 183 -16.37 29.81 61.84
N SER A 184 -15.62 28.87 62.42
CA SER A 184 -15.97 28.29 63.72
C SER A 184 -14.77 27.91 64.58
N SER A 185 -14.02 28.89 65.07
CA SER A 185 -13.59 28.90 66.49
C SER A 185 -12.90 30.20 66.95
N SER A 186 -13.63 30.92 67.81
CA SER A 186 -13.19 31.76 68.95
C SER A 186 -12.40 33.07 68.73
N SER A 187 -13.09 34.22 68.81
CA SER A 187 -13.28 35.01 70.05
C SER A 187 -13.46 36.54 69.80
N SER A 188 -14.54 37.08 70.38
CA SER A 188 -14.68 38.46 70.90
C SER A 188 -14.53 39.67 69.96
N ALA A 189 -15.65 40.19 69.44
CA ALA A 189 -16.17 41.53 69.76
C ALA A 189 -17.55 41.77 69.13
N HIS A 190 -18.43 42.43 69.89
CA HIS A 190 -19.81 42.78 69.52
C HIS A 190 -19.97 43.40 68.13
N VAL A 191 -20.71 42.72 67.24
CA VAL A 191 -21.66 43.36 66.32
C VAL A 191 -22.87 42.44 66.15
N ARG A 192 -24.02 42.86 66.69
CA ARG A 192 -25.32 42.25 66.39
C ARG A 192 -25.68 42.56 64.93
N GLY A 193 -25.38 41.65 64.03
CA GLY A 193 -26.09 41.49 62.77
C GLY A 193 -26.83 40.16 62.85
N GLY A 194 -28.16 40.19 62.98
CA GLY A 194 -28.95 38.96 62.91
C GLY A 194 -28.76 38.34 61.54
N VAL A 195 -28.09 37.18 61.50
CA VAL A 195 -28.08 36.34 60.30
C VAL A 195 -29.49 35.81 60.16
N ASP A 196 -30.14 36.22 59.09
CA ASP A 196 -31.50 35.84 58.74
C ASP A 196 -31.57 34.32 58.58
N MET A 197 -32.38 33.64 59.39
CA MET A 197 -32.49 32.17 59.41
C MET A 197 -32.82 31.60 58.02
N ASP A 198 -33.53 32.38 57.20
CA ASP A 198 -33.89 32.00 55.83
C ASP A 198 -32.68 31.94 54.89
N THR A 199 -31.66 32.77 55.12
CA THR A 199 -30.41 32.72 54.33
C THR A 199 -29.54 31.51 54.70
N HIS A 200 -29.57 31.10 55.97
CA HIS A 200 -28.84 29.91 56.42
C HIS A 200 -29.52 28.62 55.93
N GLN A 201 -30.85 28.58 55.95
CA GLN A 201 -31.64 27.48 55.41
C GLN A 201 -31.39 27.28 53.90
N ARG A 202 -31.37 28.37 53.11
CA ARG A 202 -31.06 28.29 51.66
C ARG A 202 -29.65 27.81 51.38
N ALA A 203 -28.65 28.25 52.15
CA ALA A 203 -27.27 27.81 51.99
C ALA A 203 -27.10 26.31 52.28
N LEU A 204 -27.84 25.78 53.26
CA LEU A 204 -27.89 24.35 53.55
C LEU A 204 -28.56 23.54 52.43
N GLU A 205 -29.64 24.07 51.85
CA GLU A 205 -30.30 23.44 50.69
C GLU A 205 -29.41 23.44 49.44
N GLU A 206 -28.69 24.52 49.17
CA GLU A 206 -27.71 24.58 48.07
C GLU A 206 -26.53 23.62 48.30
N LEU A 207 -26.02 23.50 49.53
CA LEU A 207 -24.96 22.54 49.85
C LEU A 207 -25.41 21.09 49.66
N MET A 208 -26.62 20.73 50.10
CA MET A 208 -27.16 19.39 49.86
C MET A 208 -27.41 19.12 48.38
N ALA A 209 -27.81 20.13 47.59
CA ALA A 209 -27.96 20.01 46.15
C ALA A 209 -26.61 19.76 45.47
N LEU A 210 -25.56 20.51 45.85
CA LEU A 210 -24.21 20.33 45.32
C LEU A 210 -23.59 18.98 45.71
N GLU A 211 -23.83 18.50 46.93
CA GLU A 211 -23.39 17.16 47.36
C GLU A 211 -24.06 16.07 46.52
N LYS A 212 -25.36 16.21 46.25
CA LYS A 212 -26.10 15.29 45.39
C LYS A 212 -25.58 15.30 43.95
N ASP A 213 -25.28 16.47 43.41
CA ASP A 213 -24.72 16.62 42.06
C ASP A 213 -23.29 16.04 41.97
N ALA A 214 -22.47 16.21 43.01
CA ALA A 214 -21.13 15.61 43.08
C ALA A 214 -21.18 14.08 43.10
N VAL A 215 -22.10 13.50 43.89
CA VAL A 215 -22.31 12.04 43.93
C VAL A 215 -22.83 11.53 42.58
N GLN A 216 -23.68 12.29 41.90
CA GLN A 216 -24.17 11.95 40.56
C GLN A 216 -23.05 11.99 39.52
N ALA A 217 -22.21 13.02 39.55
CA ALA A 217 -21.05 13.14 38.67
C ALA A 217 -20.03 12.01 38.92
N GLN A 218 -19.79 11.64 40.18
CA GLN A 218 -18.91 10.52 40.53
C GLN A 218 -19.44 9.18 39.98
N LYS A 219 -20.76 8.95 40.05
CA LYS A 219 -21.39 7.77 39.44
C LYS A 219 -21.25 7.75 37.91
N GLN A 220 -21.42 8.90 37.26
CA GLN A 220 -21.25 9.01 35.81
C GLN A 220 -19.79 8.75 35.40
N HIS A 221 -18.83 9.28 36.16
CA HIS A 221 -17.42 9.01 35.92
C HIS A 221 -17.05 7.54 36.09
N GLN A 222 -17.57 6.86 37.12
CA GLN A 222 -17.39 5.41 37.30
C GLN A 222 -17.99 4.62 36.14
N ALA A 223 -19.20 4.96 35.69
CA ALA A 223 -19.82 4.30 34.55
C ALA A 223 -19.00 4.49 33.25
N ALA A 224 -18.47 5.70 33.01
CA ALA A 224 -17.60 5.97 31.86
C ALA A 224 -16.28 5.20 31.94
N GLN A 225 -15.70 5.03 33.13
CA GLN A 225 -14.49 4.21 33.32
C GLN A 225 -14.75 2.72 33.03
N GLU A 226 -15.90 2.20 33.44
CA GLU A 226 -16.30 0.82 33.14
C GLU A 226 -16.52 0.61 31.64
N GLU A 227 -17.11 1.60 30.95
CA GLU A 227 -17.32 1.57 29.49
C GLU A 227 -15.98 1.59 28.73
N ILE A 228 -15.03 2.45 29.13
CA ILE A 228 -13.69 2.50 28.55
C ILE A 228 -12.97 1.16 28.76
N ARG A 229 -13.07 0.58 29.96
CA ARG A 229 -12.46 -0.72 30.26
C ARG A 229 -13.06 -1.83 29.40
N PHE A 230 -14.38 -1.85 29.25
CA PHE A 230 -15.07 -2.81 28.38
C PHE A 230 -14.63 -2.68 26.91
N MET A 231 -14.56 -1.45 26.39
CA MET A 231 -14.07 -1.17 25.03
C MET A 231 -12.61 -1.60 24.83
N ALA A 232 -11.75 -1.39 25.83
CA ALA A 232 -10.35 -1.81 25.77
C ALA A 232 -10.21 -3.35 25.76
N GLU A 233 -11.00 -4.06 26.57
CA GLU A 233 -11.07 -5.53 26.57
C GLU A 233 -11.62 -6.08 25.24
N GLN A 234 -12.60 -5.40 24.64
CA GLN A 234 -13.12 -5.77 23.33
C GLN A 234 -12.06 -5.58 22.23
N MET A 235 -11.37 -4.45 22.21
CA MET A 235 -10.30 -4.21 21.23
C MET A 235 -9.16 -5.22 21.35
N THR A 236 -8.78 -5.62 22.57
CA THR A 236 -7.74 -6.66 22.76
C THR A 236 -8.20 -8.04 22.29
N ARG A 237 -9.48 -8.38 22.47
CA ARG A 237 -10.06 -9.63 21.91
C ARG A 237 -10.06 -9.62 20.38
N GLU A 238 -10.46 -8.51 19.77
CA GLU A 238 -10.47 -8.35 18.32
C GLU A 238 -9.06 -8.39 17.73
N GLN A 239 -8.08 -7.74 18.37
CA GLN A 239 -6.67 -7.86 17.98
C GLN A 239 -6.15 -9.28 18.11
N GLY A 240 -6.51 -10.00 19.18
CA GLY A 240 -6.15 -11.40 19.35
C GLY A 240 -6.76 -12.33 18.30
N GLN A 241 -7.99 -12.04 17.86
CA GLN A 241 -8.63 -12.77 16.75
C GLN A 241 -7.93 -12.50 15.42
N ARG A 242 -7.65 -11.23 15.10
CA ARG A 242 -6.92 -10.87 13.86
C ARG A 242 -5.52 -11.47 13.80
N ALA A 243 -4.83 -11.56 14.94
CA ALA A 243 -3.52 -12.21 15.02
C ALA A 243 -3.60 -13.71 14.68
N ARG A 244 -4.61 -14.42 15.22
CA ARG A 244 -4.84 -15.84 14.89
C ARG A 244 -5.23 -16.05 13.43
N GLU A 245 -6.09 -15.18 12.88
CA GLU A 245 -6.45 -15.23 11.46
C GLU A 245 -5.23 -15.01 10.56
N MET A 246 -4.32 -14.10 10.93
CA MET A 246 -3.05 -13.94 10.20
C MET A 246 -2.15 -15.18 10.31
N GLU A 247 -2.04 -15.80 11.50
CA GLU A 247 -1.28 -17.04 11.66
C GLU A 247 -1.85 -18.17 10.80
N ASP A 248 -3.17 -18.33 10.75
CA ASP A 248 -3.85 -19.32 9.91
C ASP A 248 -3.61 -19.04 8.42
N MET A 249 -3.68 -17.77 7.98
CA MET A 249 -3.34 -17.40 6.59
C MET A 249 -1.88 -17.68 6.25
N HIS A 250 -0.94 -17.42 7.16
CA HIS A 250 0.47 -17.76 6.97
C HIS A 250 0.69 -19.26 6.84
N MET A 251 -0.04 -20.06 7.63
CA MET A 251 0.01 -21.52 7.55
C MET A 251 -0.53 -22.03 6.21
N GLN A 252 -1.67 -21.49 5.75
CA GLN A 252 -2.23 -21.80 4.43
C GLN A 252 -1.26 -21.41 3.29
N LEU A 253 -0.61 -20.25 3.40
CA LEU A 253 0.39 -19.83 2.42
C LEU A 253 1.57 -20.80 2.40
N HIS A 254 2.05 -21.24 3.57
CA HIS A 254 3.14 -22.21 3.67
C HIS A 254 2.77 -23.56 3.02
N ASP A 255 1.58 -24.08 3.30
CA ASP A 255 1.07 -25.31 2.71
C ASP A 255 0.92 -25.19 1.18
N SER A 256 0.41 -24.05 0.70
CA SER A 256 0.27 -23.78 -0.73
C SER A 256 1.62 -23.73 -1.44
N LYS A 257 2.64 -23.14 -0.80
CA LYS A 257 4.01 -23.08 -1.31
C LYS A 257 4.63 -24.48 -1.38
N SER A 258 4.47 -25.28 -0.32
CA SER A 258 4.93 -26.67 -0.30
C SER A 258 4.28 -27.52 -1.41
N ALA A 259 2.98 -27.32 -1.65
CA ALA A 259 2.27 -27.99 -2.75
C ALA A 259 2.79 -27.54 -4.14
N TYR A 260 3.10 -26.26 -4.30
CA TYR A 260 3.69 -25.71 -5.52
C TYR A 260 5.10 -26.28 -5.78
N ASP A 261 5.95 -26.34 -4.77
CA ASP A 261 7.30 -26.91 -4.87
C ASP A 261 7.23 -28.42 -5.24
N ALA A 262 6.26 -29.15 -4.70
CA ALA A 262 6.01 -30.53 -5.07
C ALA A 262 5.56 -30.68 -6.54
N LEU A 263 4.76 -29.75 -7.06
CA LEU A 263 4.37 -29.72 -8.48
C LEU A 263 5.55 -29.40 -9.39
N LEU A 264 6.40 -28.44 -9.03
CA LEU A 264 7.62 -28.12 -9.78
C LEU A 264 8.55 -29.33 -9.86
N SER A 265 8.72 -30.06 -8.76
CA SER A 265 9.52 -31.29 -8.74
C SER A 265 8.95 -32.37 -9.68
N ARG A 266 7.62 -32.53 -9.73
CA ARG A 266 6.96 -33.44 -10.68
C ARG A 266 7.09 -32.98 -12.12
N TYR A 267 7.07 -31.68 -12.38
CA TYR A 267 7.27 -31.15 -13.72
C TYR A 267 8.70 -31.40 -14.20
N ALA A 268 9.70 -31.16 -13.35
CA ALA A 268 11.09 -31.45 -13.66
C ALA A 268 11.34 -32.95 -13.92
N SER A 269 10.66 -33.84 -13.21
CA SER A 269 10.77 -35.29 -13.48
C SER A 269 10.10 -35.68 -14.81
N LEU A 270 8.98 -35.05 -15.16
CA LEU A 270 8.31 -35.24 -16.44
C LEU A 270 9.16 -34.74 -17.61
N GLU A 271 9.81 -33.59 -17.49
CA GLU A 271 10.73 -33.07 -18.51
C GLU A 271 11.89 -34.03 -18.77
N ARG A 272 12.52 -34.58 -17.71
CA ARG A 272 13.57 -35.60 -17.87
C ARG A 272 13.05 -36.85 -18.58
N ALA A 273 11.83 -37.29 -18.25
CA ALA A 273 11.22 -38.44 -18.91
C ALA A 273 10.96 -38.15 -20.40
N TYR A 274 10.51 -36.94 -20.73
CA TYR A 274 10.29 -36.53 -22.12
C TYR A 274 11.60 -36.46 -22.92
N GLN A 275 12.66 -35.89 -22.35
CA GLN A 275 13.99 -35.88 -22.96
C GLN A 275 14.51 -37.31 -23.21
N ALA A 276 14.35 -38.22 -22.24
CA ALA A 276 14.73 -39.61 -22.41
C ALA A 276 13.96 -40.29 -23.56
N LEU A 277 12.66 -39.99 -23.70
CA LEU A 277 11.84 -40.51 -24.79
C LEU A 277 12.30 -39.98 -26.16
N GLN A 278 12.69 -38.71 -26.25
CA GLN A 278 13.23 -38.13 -27.49
C GLN A 278 14.51 -38.85 -27.94
N VAL A 279 15.43 -39.11 -27.00
CA VAL A 279 16.66 -39.85 -27.30
C VAL A 279 16.35 -41.27 -27.82
N GLN A 280 15.41 -41.98 -27.16
CA GLN A 280 14.98 -43.31 -27.62
C GLN A 280 14.36 -43.29 -29.02
N LEU A 281 13.57 -42.25 -29.33
CA LEU A 281 12.97 -42.07 -30.66
C LEU A 281 14.05 -41.85 -31.73
N GLU A 282 15.04 -41.00 -31.45
CA GLU A 282 16.16 -40.75 -32.35
C GLU A 282 17.01 -42.00 -32.60
N GLU A 283 17.27 -42.78 -31.55
CA GLU A 283 17.97 -44.08 -31.65
C GLU A 283 17.18 -45.07 -32.52
N ALA A 284 15.86 -45.17 -32.34
CA ALA A 284 15.00 -46.01 -33.17
C ALA A 284 15.05 -45.58 -34.65
N TYR A 285 15.00 -44.27 -34.94
CA TYR A 285 15.14 -43.75 -36.29
C TYR A 285 16.53 -44.02 -36.90
N ARG A 286 17.60 -43.96 -36.10
CA ARG A 286 18.96 -44.35 -36.54
C ARG A 286 19.02 -45.83 -36.87
N MET A 287 18.48 -46.69 -36.01
CA MET A 287 18.43 -48.14 -36.24
C MET A 287 17.66 -48.50 -37.52
N GLN A 288 16.52 -47.85 -37.75
CA GLN A 288 15.73 -48.04 -38.98
C GLN A 288 16.51 -47.62 -40.24
N ARG A 289 17.19 -46.48 -40.22
CA ARG A 289 18.04 -46.03 -41.33
C ARG A 289 19.18 -46.99 -41.60
N ASN A 290 19.85 -47.48 -40.57
CA ASN A 290 20.93 -48.47 -40.71
C ASN A 290 20.42 -49.79 -41.30
N ALA A 291 19.26 -50.28 -40.85
CA ALA A 291 18.63 -51.47 -41.39
C ALA A 291 18.24 -51.32 -42.87
N GLN A 292 17.68 -50.16 -43.26
CA GLN A 292 17.39 -49.86 -44.66
C GLN A 292 18.66 -49.79 -45.51
N ALA A 293 19.72 -49.14 -45.03
CA ALA A 293 21.00 -49.09 -45.73
C ALA A 293 21.57 -50.51 -45.96
N GLN A 294 21.54 -51.36 -44.94
CA GLN A 294 21.97 -52.76 -45.06
C GLN A 294 21.13 -53.55 -46.09
N ALA A 295 19.80 -53.35 -46.11
CA ALA A 295 18.92 -53.98 -47.09
C ALA A 295 19.26 -53.55 -48.53
N ILE A 296 19.52 -52.26 -48.76
CA ILE A 296 19.94 -51.74 -50.06
C ILE A 296 21.25 -52.43 -50.49
N TYR A 297 22.29 -52.41 -49.66
CA TYR A 297 23.58 -53.05 -50.00
C TYR A 297 23.46 -54.56 -50.26
N ALA A 298 22.60 -55.27 -49.52
CA ALA A 298 22.33 -56.69 -49.77
C ALA A 298 21.65 -56.93 -51.13
N THR A 299 20.68 -56.08 -51.52
CA THR A 299 20.03 -56.17 -52.84
C THR A 299 20.96 -55.79 -53.99
N THR A 300 21.84 -54.79 -53.83
CA THR A 300 22.81 -54.41 -54.87
C THR A 300 23.77 -55.56 -55.18
N ASN A 301 24.23 -56.30 -54.17
CA ASN A 301 25.08 -57.47 -54.33
C ASN A 301 24.36 -58.67 -54.98
N ALA A 302 23.04 -58.80 -54.78
CA ALA A 302 22.23 -59.78 -55.51
C ALA A 302 22.02 -59.39 -56.98
N THR A 303 21.95 -58.10 -57.28
CA THR A 303 21.70 -57.57 -58.64
C THR A 303 22.98 -57.55 -59.48
N THR A 304 24.15 -57.33 -58.90
CA THR A 304 25.45 -57.48 -59.60
C THR A 304 25.73 -58.94 -59.99
N ASN A 305 25.20 -59.93 -59.27
CA ASN A 305 25.23 -61.34 -59.69
C ASN A 305 24.18 -61.70 -60.75
N ALA A 306 23.15 -60.87 -60.96
CA ALA A 306 22.13 -61.09 -61.99
C ALA A 306 22.45 -60.38 -63.32
N THR A 307 23.37 -59.42 -63.34
CA THR A 307 23.69 -58.61 -64.53
C THR A 307 24.74 -59.27 -65.43
N THR A 308 24.68 -60.60 -65.58
CA THR A 308 25.34 -61.34 -66.68
C THR A 308 24.34 -61.97 -67.64
N THR A 309 23.04 -61.63 -67.57
CA THR A 309 22.10 -61.96 -68.65
C THR A 309 20.96 -60.94 -68.72
N GLY A 310 20.72 -60.39 -69.90
CA GLY A 310 19.42 -59.83 -70.27
C GLY A 310 19.33 -58.31 -70.35
N ALA A 311 19.79 -57.74 -71.46
CA ALA A 311 19.32 -56.46 -71.95
C ALA A 311 17.86 -56.59 -72.46
N ALA A 312 16.95 -55.71 -72.02
CA ALA A 312 15.92 -55.06 -72.85
C ALA A 312 14.85 -54.30 -72.03
N ARG A 313 14.46 -53.14 -72.59
CA ARG A 313 13.17 -52.42 -72.48
C ARG A 313 12.87 -51.50 -71.27
N ARG A 314 13.01 -50.18 -71.56
CA ARG A 314 11.99 -49.09 -71.46
C ARG A 314 10.64 -49.47 -70.83
N GLU A 315 10.08 -48.64 -69.94
CA GLU A 315 9.27 -47.44 -70.25
C GLU A 315 8.71 -46.75 -68.99
N ASP A 316 8.27 -45.51 -69.19
CA ASP A 316 7.72 -44.51 -68.26
C ASP A 316 6.54 -44.96 -67.38
N THR A 317 6.42 -44.38 -66.17
CA THR A 317 5.13 -43.86 -65.68
C THR A 317 5.27 -42.93 -64.46
N LEU A 318 4.82 -41.68 -64.67
CA LEU A 318 4.53 -40.64 -63.68
C LEU A 318 3.33 -41.03 -62.78
N ARG A 319 3.41 -40.71 -61.48
CA ARG A 319 2.29 -40.37 -60.57
C ARG A 319 2.89 -39.75 -59.29
N SER A 320 2.92 -38.42 -59.15
CA SER A 320 1.82 -37.57 -58.63
C SER A 320 1.35 -37.97 -57.23
N ALA A 321 1.90 -37.32 -56.20
CA ALA A 321 1.18 -36.96 -54.97
C ALA A 321 1.86 -35.73 -54.33
N ALA A 322 1.16 -34.59 -54.41
CA ALA A 322 1.47 -33.33 -53.76
C ALA A 322 1.24 -33.42 -52.23
N PRO A 323 1.74 -32.46 -51.42
CA PRO A 323 1.89 -32.59 -49.98
C PRO A 323 0.61 -32.23 -49.22
N PRO A 324 0.38 -32.72 -47.99
CA PRO A 324 -0.75 -32.28 -47.20
C PRO A 324 -0.47 -30.91 -46.55
N SER A 325 -1.30 -29.95 -46.94
CA SER A 325 -1.91 -28.90 -46.11
C SER A 325 -1.03 -28.18 -45.08
N ALA A 326 -0.56 -27.00 -45.47
CA ALA A 326 -0.17 -25.95 -44.56
C ALA A 326 -1.37 -25.52 -43.70
N SER A 327 -1.33 -25.86 -42.40
CA SER A 327 -2.09 -25.16 -41.38
C SER A 327 -1.49 -23.75 -41.24
N SER A 328 -2.23 -22.72 -41.62
CA SER A 328 -1.88 -21.33 -41.31
C SER A 328 -2.11 -21.06 -39.82
N SER A 329 -1.21 -21.55 -38.97
CA SER A 329 -1.07 -21.04 -37.62
C SER A 329 -0.24 -19.76 -37.69
N VAL A 330 -0.87 -18.63 -37.36
CA VAL A 330 -0.15 -17.41 -36.98
C VAL A 330 0.82 -17.78 -35.84
N PRO A 331 2.08 -17.35 -35.86
CA PRO A 331 3.00 -17.64 -34.76
C PRO A 331 2.52 -16.91 -33.51
N GLY A 332 2.30 -17.64 -32.40
CA GLY A 332 2.22 -17.05 -31.05
C GLY A 332 1.05 -17.45 -30.15
N TYR A 333 -0.07 -17.94 -30.68
CA TYR A 333 -1.23 -18.26 -29.83
C TYR A 333 -1.82 -19.63 -30.16
N SER A 334 -1.24 -20.67 -29.58
CA SER A 334 -1.84 -22.01 -29.53
C SER A 334 -2.97 -22.04 -28.50
N ALA A 335 -3.97 -22.90 -28.72
CA ALA A 335 -5.16 -23.11 -27.88
C ALA A 335 -4.89 -23.54 -26.42
N SER A 336 -3.64 -23.48 -25.95
CA SER A 336 -3.15 -23.85 -24.63
C SER A 336 -3.01 -22.68 -23.64
N LEU A 337 -3.19 -21.42 -24.05
CA LEU A 337 -3.21 -20.25 -23.14
C LEU A 337 -4.60 -20.09 -22.48
N ARG A 338 -5.00 -21.02 -21.61
CA ARG A 338 -6.27 -20.92 -20.87
C ARG A 338 -6.18 -20.01 -19.63
N ARG A 339 -4.98 -19.59 -19.24
CA ARG A 339 -4.72 -18.75 -18.07
C ARG A 339 -3.58 -17.77 -18.37
N ILE A 340 -3.77 -16.50 -18.05
CA ILE A 340 -2.77 -15.44 -18.21
C ILE A 340 -2.45 -14.85 -16.83
N ARG A 341 -1.17 -14.61 -16.57
CA ARG A 341 -0.69 -13.84 -15.42
C ARG A 341 -0.43 -12.41 -15.88
N VAL A 342 -0.90 -11.41 -15.15
CA VAL A 342 -0.85 -9.98 -15.56
C VAL A 342 -0.11 -9.17 -14.48
N ASP A 343 1.17 -9.46 -14.28
CA ASP A 343 1.99 -8.91 -13.18
C ASP A 343 2.22 -7.40 -13.24
N ALA A 344 2.02 -6.79 -14.41
CA ALA A 344 2.28 -5.38 -14.66
C ALA A 344 1.01 -4.49 -14.68
N LEU A 345 -0.17 -5.03 -14.36
CA LEU A 345 -1.38 -4.22 -14.14
C LEU A 345 -1.75 -4.24 -12.65
N GLU A 346 -1.55 -3.11 -11.96
CA GLU A 346 -1.67 -2.94 -10.50
C GLU A 346 -3.01 -3.39 -9.87
N ASN A 347 -4.07 -3.60 -10.68
CA ASN A 347 -5.41 -3.96 -10.20
C ASN A 347 -5.89 -5.35 -10.64
N TRP A 348 -5.04 -6.16 -11.28
CA TRP A 348 -5.40 -7.53 -11.65
C TRP A 348 -5.08 -8.55 -10.54
N GLY A 349 -4.13 -8.23 -9.67
CA GLY A 349 -3.62 -9.12 -8.63
C GLY A 349 -2.65 -10.17 -9.17
N ASP A 350 -1.86 -10.80 -8.29
CA ASP A 350 -0.77 -11.73 -8.64
C ASP A 350 -1.25 -13.12 -9.13
N GLY A 351 -2.51 -13.23 -9.56
CA GLY A 351 -3.18 -14.48 -9.89
C GLY A 351 -3.12 -14.86 -11.37
N TYR A 352 -3.43 -16.13 -11.64
CA TYR A 352 -3.72 -16.59 -13.00
C TYR A 352 -5.20 -16.37 -13.32
N HIS A 353 -5.47 -15.55 -14.34
CA HIS A 353 -6.83 -15.26 -14.79
C HIS A 353 -7.19 -16.15 -15.96
N ALA A 354 -8.31 -16.86 -15.83
CA ALA A 354 -8.85 -17.65 -16.94
C ALA A 354 -9.36 -16.71 -18.04
N MET A 355 -8.92 -16.96 -19.27
CA MET A 355 -9.38 -16.20 -20.42
C MET A 355 -10.87 -16.51 -20.68
N PRO A 356 -11.70 -15.52 -21.06
CA PRO A 356 -13.09 -15.76 -21.41
C PRO A 356 -13.19 -16.84 -22.50
N THR A 357 -13.93 -17.91 -22.21
CA THR A 357 -14.18 -19.00 -23.16
C THR A 357 -15.65 -18.97 -23.60
N GLY A 358 -15.92 -19.01 -24.91
CA GLY A 358 -17.29 -19.07 -25.46
C GLY A 358 -17.83 -17.81 -26.14
N GLY A 359 -17.01 -16.80 -26.41
CA GLY A 359 -17.44 -15.64 -27.19
C GLY A 359 -17.45 -15.84 -28.72
N PRO A 360 -17.71 -14.77 -29.50
CA PRO A 360 -17.83 -14.85 -30.96
C PRO A 360 -16.57 -15.42 -31.61
N LYS A 361 -16.76 -16.17 -32.71
CA LYS A 361 -15.65 -16.73 -33.51
C LYS A 361 -14.76 -15.59 -33.99
N ASN A 362 -13.44 -15.76 -33.88
CA ASN A 362 -12.41 -14.78 -34.25
C ASN A 362 -12.34 -13.51 -33.38
N ALA A 363 -12.76 -13.58 -32.11
CA ALA A 363 -12.53 -12.52 -31.15
C ALA A 363 -11.16 -12.65 -30.45
N TYR A 364 -10.53 -11.52 -30.18
CA TYR A 364 -9.31 -11.39 -29.40
C TYR A 364 -9.64 -10.83 -28.01
N TYR A 365 -8.91 -11.28 -26.98
CA TYR A 365 -9.15 -10.89 -25.59
C TYR A 365 -7.86 -10.37 -24.97
N PHE A 366 -7.93 -9.21 -24.33
CA PHE A 366 -6.79 -8.57 -23.69
C PHE A 366 -7.16 -8.09 -22.28
N PRO A 367 -6.27 -8.28 -21.29
CA PRO A 367 -6.46 -7.69 -19.98
C PRO A 367 -6.22 -6.17 -20.04
N VAL A 368 -7.15 -5.40 -19.48
CA VAL A 368 -7.06 -3.94 -19.37
C VAL A 368 -7.54 -3.45 -18.00
N ASN A 369 -7.11 -2.25 -17.62
CA ASN A 369 -7.68 -1.49 -16.52
C ASN A 369 -8.38 -0.26 -17.10
N VAL A 370 -9.69 -0.16 -16.89
CA VAL A 370 -10.46 1.01 -17.27
C VAL A 370 -10.09 2.16 -16.35
N GLN A 371 -9.56 3.23 -16.93
CA GLN A 371 -9.14 4.43 -16.24
C GLN A 371 -10.30 5.43 -16.08
N GLU A 372 -10.07 6.42 -15.24
CA GLU A 372 -11.06 7.45 -14.96
C GLU A 372 -11.35 8.34 -16.18
N SER A 373 -12.64 8.48 -16.50
CA SER A 373 -13.18 9.29 -17.57
C SER A 373 -14.65 9.57 -17.28
N MET A 374 -15.22 10.62 -17.88
CA MET A 374 -16.65 10.90 -17.75
C MET A 374 -17.51 9.69 -18.14
N LEU A 375 -17.12 8.98 -19.22
CA LEU A 375 -17.85 7.82 -19.72
C LEU A 375 -17.69 6.59 -18.81
N SER A 376 -16.51 6.38 -18.22
CA SER A 376 -16.31 5.27 -17.29
C SER A 376 -16.98 5.48 -15.93
N GLN A 377 -17.10 6.73 -15.46
CA GLN A 377 -17.88 7.06 -14.26
C GLN A 377 -19.39 6.90 -14.47
N GLU A 378 -19.94 7.44 -15.56
CA GLU A 378 -21.38 7.41 -15.84
C GLU A 378 -21.92 5.98 -15.99
N HIS A 379 -21.13 5.08 -16.58
CA HIS A 379 -21.50 3.68 -16.81
C HIS A 379 -20.88 2.71 -15.80
N ALA A 380 -20.29 3.20 -14.70
CA ALA A 380 -19.65 2.40 -13.65
C ALA A 380 -18.65 1.34 -14.19
N LEU A 381 -17.83 1.72 -15.17
CA LEU A 381 -16.91 0.83 -15.89
C LEU A 381 -15.51 0.74 -15.25
N LEU A 382 -15.26 1.47 -14.16
CA LEU A 382 -13.92 1.61 -13.56
C LEU A 382 -13.35 0.27 -13.05
N GLY A 383 -12.06 0.05 -13.32
CA GLY A 383 -11.31 -1.08 -12.78
C GLY A 383 -10.93 -2.16 -13.80
N PRO A 384 -10.56 -3.37 -13.34
CA PRO A 384 -10.04 -4.44 -14.19
C PRO A 384 -11.14 -5.05 -15.06
N ALA A 385 -10.88 -5.19 -16.37
CA ALA A 385 -11.83 -5.73 -17.33
C ALA A 385 -11.13 -6.42 -18.51
N TRP A 386 -11.79 -7.39 -19.13
CA TRP A 386 -11.33 -7.97 -20.39
C TRP A 386 -11.81 -7.11 -21.56
N LEU A 387 -10.88 -6.60 -22.36
CA LEU A 387 -11.18 -6.02 -23.66
C LEU A 387 -11.34 -7.13 -24.70
N ARG A 388 -12.54 -7.28 -25.23
CA ARG A 388 -12.86 -8.15 -26.37
C ARG A 388 -12.89 -7.34 -27.66
N ILE A 389 -12.07 -7.71 -28.62
CA ILE A 389 -12.05 -7.13 -29.97
C ILE A 389 -12.58 -8.19 -30.94
N ALA A 390 -13.75 -7.94 -31.49
CA ALA A 390 -14.39 -8.78 -32.51
C ALA A 390 -14.41 -8.04 -33.86
N PRO A 391 -14.64 -8.73 -34.99
CA PRO A 391 -14.61 -8.11 -36.31
C PRO A 391 -15.56 -6.91 -36.50
N THR A 392 -16.64 -6.84 -35.72
CA THR A 392 -17.69 -5.81 -35.86
C THR A 392 -17.85 -4.93 -34.62
N SER A 393 -17.24 -5.28 -33.48
CA SER A 393 -17.45 -4.61 -32.21
C SER A 393 -16.25 -4.72 -31.28
N VAL A 394 -16.16 -3.75 -30.37
CA VAL A 394 -15.31 -3.80 -29.18
C VAL A 394 -16.21 -3.90 -27.96
N ALA A 395 -15.80 -4.70 -26.97
CA ALA A 395 -16.59 -4.92 -25.77
C ALA A 395 -15.70 -5.01 -24.53
N LEU A 396 -16.25 -4.64 -23.38
CA LEU A 396 -15.66 -4.87 -22.07
C LEU A 396 -16.44 -5.95 -21.34
N LEU A 397 -15.72 -6.93 -20.80
CA LEU A 397 -16.26 -7.99 -19.97
C LEU A 397 -15.69 -7.88 -18.55
N ALA A 398 -16.50 -8.18 -17.55
CA ALA A 398 -16.06 -8.19 -16.16
C ALA A 398 -14.93 -9.19 -15.93
N GLN A 399 -13.94 -8.81 -15.12
CA GLN A 399 -12.76 -9.65 -14.85
C GLN A 399 -13.14 -11.05 -14.31
N GLN A 400 -14.07 -11.10 -13.35
CA GLN A 400 -14.42 -12.33 -12.62
C GLN A 400 -15.54 -13.14 -13.28
N SER A 401 -16.63 -12.48 -13.68
CA SER A 401 -17.82 -13.18 -14.20
C SER A 401 -17.85 -13.31 -15.72
N TRP A 402 -16.98 -12.59 -16.44
CA TRP A 402 -17.02 -12.43 -17.89
C TRP A 402 -18.35 -11.87 -18.42
N ASP A 403 -19.15 -11.26 -17.55
CA ASP A 403 -20.38 -10.61 -17.95
C ASP A 403 -20.08 -9.42 -18.84
N LEU A 404 -20.91 -9.22 -19.86
CA LEU A 404 -20.81 -8.08 -20.75
C LEU A 404 -21.18 -6.81 -20.00
N ILE A 405 -20.19 -5.94 -19.79
CA ILE A 405 -20.37 -4.63 -19.17
C ILE A 405 -20.73 -3.59 -20.23
N MET A 406 -20.03 -3.65 -21.37
CA MET A 406 -20.22 -2.70 -22.46
C MET A 406 -19.92 -3.36 -23.80
N GLU A 407 -20.71 -3.06 -24.82
CA GLU A 407 -20.40 -3.40 -26.22
C GLU A 407 -20.65 -2.19 -27.11
N CYS A 408 -19.68 -1.88 -27.95
CA CYS A 408 -19.74 -0.79 -28.91
C CYS A 408 -19.38 -1.31 -30.31
N PRO A 409 -20.26 -1.12 -31.32
CA PRO A 409 -19.92 -1.41 -32.70
C PRO A 409 -18.70 -0.61 -33.16
N LEU A 410 -17.78 -1.23 -33.90
CA LEU A 410 -16.60 -0.53 -34.44
C LEU A 410 -16.98 0.65 -35.34
N SER A 411 -18.15 0.60 -36.00
CA SER A 411 -18.70 1.71 -36.78
C SER A 411 -19.03 2.96 -35.96
N CYS A 412 -19.21 2.82 -34.65
CA CYS A 412 -19.47 3.92 -33.72
C CYS A 412 -18.18 4.45 -33.07
N VAL A 413 -17.03 3.80 -33.28
CA VAL A 413 -15.72 4.26 -32.82
C VAL A 413 -15.18 5.26 -33.85
N ARG A 414 -14.96 6.51 -33.42
CA ARG A 414 -14.49 7.59 -34.31
C ARG A 414 -12.98 7.52 -34.53
N LYS A 415 -12.24 7.28 -33.45
CA LYS A 415 -10.79 7.11 -33.46
C LYS A 415 -10.37 6.24 -32.29
N PHE A 416 -9.20 5.64 -32.41
CA PHE A 416 -8.48 5.01 -31.31
C PHE A 416 -7.04 5.51 -31.30
N GLY A 417 -6.46 5.69 -30.12
CA GLY A 417 -5.13 6.25 -29.89
C GLY A 417 -4.36 5.44 -28.85
N LYS A 418 -3.02 5.43 -28.91
CA LYS A 418 -2.17 4.89 -27.85
C LYS A 418 -1.17 5.95 -27.41
N ASP A 419 -0.89 5.97 -26.12
CA ASP A 419 0.15 6.79 -25.51
C ASP A 419 0.65 6.12 -24.23
N GLU A 420 1.97 6.06 -24.01
CA GLU A 420 2.63 5.59 -22.77
C GLU A 420 1.91 4.50 -21.93
N GLY A 421 1.46 3.39 -22.55
CA GLY A 421 0.78 2.30 -21.80
C GLY A 421 -0.74 2.42 -21.67
N VAL A 422 -1.33 3.45 -22.27
CA VAL A 422 -2.77 3.74 -22.28
C VAL A 422 -3.30 3.69 -23.71
N LEU A 423 -4.35 2.91 -23.89
CA LEU A 423 -5.18 2.84 -25.09
C LEU A 423 -6.42 3.73 -24.90
N SER A 424 -6.79 4.47 -25.93
CA SER A 424 -7.99 5.33 -25.92
C SER A 424 -8.94 4.97 -27.05
N PHE A 425 -10.24 4.96 -26.77
CA PHE A 425 -11.31 4.82 -27.76
C PHE A 425 -12.23 6.04 -27.69
N GLU A 426 -12.31 6.82 -28.77
CA GLU A 426 -13.30 7.90 -28.90
C GLU A 426 -14.59 7.34 -29.51
N LEU A 427 -15.65 7.34 -28.72
CA LEU A 427 -16.97 6.86 -29.10
C LEU A 427 -17.82 8.01 -29.65
N GLY A 428 -18.51 7.76 -30.76
CA GLY A 428 -19.44 8.69 -31.37
C GLY A 428 -20.81 8.70 -30.71
N ARG A 429 -21.67 9.65 -31.11
CA ARG A 429 -23.02 9.85 -30.54
C ARG A 429 -23.96 8.66 -30.69
N HIS A 430 -23.68 7.76 -31.63
CA HIS A 430 -24.48 6.56 -31.88
C HIS A 430 -24.00 5.34 -31.09
N ALA A 431 -22.92 5.46 -30.30
CA ALA A 431 -22.50 4.41 -29.40
C ALA A 431 -23.58 4.17 -28.33
N PRO A 432 -23.83 2.91 -27.91
CA PRO A 432 -24.82 2.61 -26.87
C PRO A 432 -24.56 3.31 -25.53
N THR A 433 -23.30 3.60 -25.22
CA THR A 433 -22.86 4.33 -24.03
C THR A 433 -22.87 5.85 -24.19
N GLY A 434 -23.27 6.37 -25.35
CA GLY A 434 -23.16 7.78 -25.68
C GLY A 434 -21.77 8.21 -26.14
N GLN A 435 -21.62 9.51 -26.38
CA GLN A 435 -20.37 10.11 -26.87
C GLN A 435 -19.36 10.28 -25.73
N GLY A 436 -18.10 9.92 -25.96
CA GLY A 436 -17.04 10.15 -24.98
C GLY A 436 -15.72 9.49 -25.36
N VAL A 437 -14.74 9.55 -24.46
CA VAL A 437 -13.46 8.86 -24.60
C VAL A 437 -13.32 7.86 -23.46
N LEU A 438 -12.97 6.63 -23.79
CA LEU A 438 -12.65 5.58 -22.86
C LEU A 438 -11.14 5.37 -22.83
N TYR A 439 -10.53 5.43 -21.64
CA TYR A 439 -9.10 5.20 -21.44
C TYR A 439 -8.87 3.84 -20.77
N LEU A 440 -7.93 3.07 -21.31
CA LEU A 440 -7.65 1.69 -20.93
C LEU A 440 -6.14 1.52 -20.74
N ALA A 441 -5.67 1.29 -19.52
CA ALA A 441 -4.27 0.93 -19.28
C ALA A 441 -4.04 -0.54 -19.63
N THR A 442 -2.98 -0.83 -20.38
CA THR A 442 -2.65 -2.19 -20.82
C THR A 442 -1.19 -2.32 -21.23
N ILE A 443 -0.59 -3.48 -20.96
CA ILE A 443 0.73 -3.85 -21.47
C ILE A 443 0.70 -4.39 -22.90
N HIS A 444 -0.49 -4.73 -23.42
CA HIS A 444 -0.68 -5.32 -24.75
C HIS A 444 -1.06 -4.28 -25.82
N MET A 445 -0.67 -3.01 -25.62
CA MET A 445 -1.12 -1.90 -26.47
C MET A 445 -0.75 -2.10 -27.95
N THR A 446 0.43 -2.66 -28.23
CA THR A 446 0.92 -2.89 -29.60
C THR A 446 0.11 -3.98 -30.29
N ASP A 447 -0.14 -5.10 -29.61
CA ASP A 447 -0.93 -6.20 -30.14
C ASP A 447 -2.38 -5.78 -30.42
N ILE A 448 -2.96 -5.00 -29.50
CA ILE A 448 -4.32 -4.45 -29.66
C ILE A 448 -4.38 -3.54 -30.89
N PHE A 449 -3.40 -2.66 -31.06
CA PHE A 449 -3.34 -1.77 -32.22
C PHE A 449 -3.19 -2.53 -33.54
N ASP A 450 -2.36 -3.58 -33.58
CA ASP A 450 -2.20 -4.42 -34.76
C ASP A 450 -3.50 -5.14 -35.13
N VAL A 451 -4.24 -5.63 -34.14
CA VAL A 451 -5.56 -6.25 -34.36
C VAL A 451 -6.55 -5.22 -34.88
N LEU A 452 -6.64 -4.04 -34.26
CA LEU A 452 -7.56 -2.98 -34.69
C LEU A 452 -7.23 -2.48 -36.10
N GLY A 453 -5.95 -2.30 -36.44
CA GLY A 453 -5.51 -1.90 -37.79
C GLY A 453 -5.91 -2.92 -38.86
N ARG A 454 -5.79 -4.23 -38.56
CA ARG A 454 -6.24 -5.30 -39.46
C ARG A 454 -7.75 -5.31 -39.66
N LEU A 455 -8.53 -5.01 -38.62
CA LEU A 455 -9.99 -5.02 -38.68
C LEU A 455 -10.60 -3.77 -39.30
N THR A 456 -9.96 -2.60 -39.12
CA THR A 456 -10.46 -1.32 -39.62
C THR A 456 -9.88 -0.93 -40.99
N GLY A 457 -8.87 -1.65 -41.48
CA GLY A 457 -8.27 -1.43 -42.80
C GLY A 457 -7.38 -0.18 -42.88
N SER A 458 -7.11 0.48 -41.76
CA SER A 458 -6.15 1.58 -41.67
C SER A 458 -4.73 1.03 -41.51
N ARG A 459 -3.93 1.09 -42.58
CA ARG A 459 -2.47 0.99 -42.52
C ARG A 459 -1.84 2.37 -42.42
#